data_AF-A0A8T1VC16-F1
#
_entry.id   AF-A0A8T1VC16-F1
#
_cell.length_a   1.000
_cell.length_b   1.000
_cell.length_c   1.000
_cell.angle_alpha   90.00
_cell.angle_beta   90.00
_cell.angle_gamma   90.00
#
_symmetry.space_group_name_H-M   'P 1'
#
loop_
_entity.id
_entity.type
_entity.pdbx_description
1 polymer ?
#
loop_
_entity_poly.entity_id
_entity_poly.type
_entity_poly.pdbx_seq_one_letter_code
_entity_poly.pdbx_strand_id
1 'polypeptide(L)'
;MFAASQRRSCALLSVHSQLRRQSTRSVAYQQRQFELLAPALQTFHCLHGHFAVPLRFTVPSIPSRAAQQWPEELQGMKLGTTISRFLKACALAKKPSRRQTLDGVRAQLRELGLPDVEDWKRFLWEEVTVPAMRTYRSMHGDLLMPVSFTVPEGDGTWPRSTWGYKLGYWTSELRRSQDKLPRYQLQDLEALGFSWNDREARWNRFFAPAMQRYQELHGTSQVPQSFVVPCDDDPDWPAELGGYRLGQKVNNLRCGDPLTDAQELQEIELIYKNWMLLETLHDVEGSGDLNEEDEEDSSDKEPDQ
;
A
#
# COMPACT_ATOMS: atom_id res chain seq x y z
N MET A 1 -29.11 -18.57 -61.20
CA MET A 1 -29.02 -18.45 -59.72
C MET A 1 -27.90 -19.29 -59.06
N PHE A 2 -26.99 -19.96 -59.78
CA PHE A 2 -25.97 -20.82 -59.15
C PHE A 2 -24.59 -20.17 -58.87
N ALA A 3 -24.29 -18.99 -59.43
CA ALA A 3 -22.96 -18.36 -59.31
C ALA A 3 -22.71 -17.58 -58.00
N ALA A 4 -23.76 -17.26 -57.23
CA ALA A 4 -23.65 -16.47 -55.99
C ALA A 4 -23.34 -17.31 -54.74
N SER A 5 -23.59 -18.63 -54.77
CA SER A 5 -23.39 -19.54 -53.63
C SER A 5 -21.90 -19.94 -53.45
N GLN A 6 -21.17 -20.14 -54.55
CA GLN A 6 -19.75 -20.53 -54.49
C GLN A 6 -18.81 -19.42 -54.00
N ARG A 7 -19.11 -18.14 -54.28
CA ARG A 7 -18.27 -17.02 -53.83
C ARG A 7 -18.35 -16.76 -52.33
N ARG A 8 -19.49 -17.04 -51.69
CA ARG A 8 -19.64 -16.92 -50.22
C ARG A 8 -18.87 -18.01 -49.47
N SER A 9 -18.78 -19.22 -50.04
CA SER A 9 -18.06 -20.35 -49.42
C SER A 9 -16.53 -20.17 -49.45
N CYS A 10 -15.97 -19.65 -50.55
CA CYS A 10 -14.52 -19.35 -50.63
C CYS A 10 -14.09 -18.19 -49.72
N ALA A 11 -14.94 -17.17 -49.53
CA ALA A 11 -14.64 -16.04 -48.64
C ALA A 11 -14.58 -16.47 -47.15
N LEU A 12 -15.50 -17.34 -46.72
CA LEU A 12 -15.53 -17.88 -45.35
C LEU A 12 -14.33 -18.80 -45.05
N LEU A 13 -13.90 -19.62 -46.03
CA LEU A 13 -12.70 -20.44 -45.91
C LEU A 13 -11.42 -19.60 -45.84
N SER A 14 -11.37 -18.47 -46.56
CA SER A 14 -10.23 -17.53 -46.52
C SER A 14 -10.09 -16.85 -45.16
N VAL A 15 -11.19 -16.34 -44.59
CA VAL A 15 -11.21 -15.70 -43.26
C VAL A 15 -10.87 -16.71 -42.15
N HIS A 16 -11.43 -17.92 -42.20
CA HIS A 16 -11.05 -18.98 -41.25
C HIS A 16 -9.58 -19.38 -41.37
N SER A 17 -9.02 -19.43 -42.58
CA SER A 17 -7.59 -19.73 -42.78
C SER A 17 -6.67 -18.63 -42.24
N GLN A 18 -7.06 -17.35 -42.37
CA GLN A 18 -6.34 -16.21 -41.83
C GLN A 18 -6.41 -16.15 -40.30
N LEU A 19 -7.58 -16.36 -39.71
CA LEU A 19 -7.76 -16.45 -38.27
C LEU A 19 -6.98 -17.63 -37.66
N ARG A 20 -6.98 -18.79 -38.34
CA ARG A 20 -6.19 -19.96 -37.92
C ARG A 20 -4.69 -19.71 -38.04
N ARG A 21 -4.22 -18.99 -39.07
CA ARG A 21 -2.80 -18.57 -39.23
C ARG A 21 -2.37 -17.53 -38.19
N GLN A 22 -3.22 -16.56 -37.84
CA GLN A 22 -2.94 -15.59 -36.79
C GLN A 22 -2.93 -16.24 -35.39
N SER A 23 -3.89 -17.15 -35.15
CA SER A 23 -3.96 -17.94 -33.91
C SER A 23 -2.74 -18.86 -33.74
N THR A 24 -2.31 -19.55 -34.80
CA THR A 24 -1.12 -20.43 -34.75
C THR A 24 0.18 -19.65 -34.59
N ARG A 25 0.33 -18.46 -35.20
CA ARG A 25 1.45 -17.54 -34.95
C ARG A 25 1.50 -17.07 -33.49
N SER A 26 0.34 -16.76 -32.91
CA SER A 26 0.23 -16.36 -31.49
C SER A 26 0.61 -17.50 -30.54
N VAL A 27 0.19 -18.74 -30.84
CA VAL A 27 0.53 -19.93 -30.02
C VAL A 27 2.01 -20.29 -30.11
N ALA A 28 2.60 -20.28 -31.32
CA ALA A 28 4.03 -20.54 -31.48
C ALA A 28 4.90 -19.46 -30.80
N TYR A 29 4.47 -18.20 -30.89
CA TYR A 29 5.12 -17.11 -30.17
C TYR A 29 5.05 -17.30 -28.65
N GLN A 30 3.87 -17.64 -28.11
CA GLN A 30 3.71 -17.94 -26.68
C GLN A 30 4.58 -19.11 -26.23
N GLN A 31 4.66 -20.15 -27.04
CA GLN A 31 5.47 -21.33 -26.75
C GLN A 31 6.96 -20.97 -26.66
N ARG A 32 7.47 -20.20 -27.64
CA ARG A 32 8.85 -19.69 -27.61
C ARG A 32 9.12 -18.79 -26.40
N GLN A 33 8.14 -17.96 -26.00
CA GLN A 33 8.28 -17.14 -24.80
C GLN A 33 8.34 -17.98 -23.51
N PHE A 34 7.71 -19.16 -23.48
CA PHE A 34 7.81 -20.07 -22.33
C PHE A 34 9.15 -20.81 -22.28
N GLU A 35 9.70 -21.20 -23.43
CA GLU A 35 11.05 -21.80 -23.51
C GLU A 35 12.14 -20.83 -23.04
N LEU A 36 11.94 -19.53 -23.28
CA LEU A 36 12.85 -18.46 -22.84
C LEU A 36 12.67 -18.07 -21.36
N LEU A 37 11.70 -18.64 -20.63
CA LEU A 37 11.46 -18.27 -19.23
C LEU A 37 12.58 -18.70 -18.29
N ALA A 38 13.08 -19.93 -18.42
CA ALA A 38 14.15 -20.44 -17.58
C ALA A 38 15.43 -19.59 -17.67
N PRO A 39 16.00 -19.31 -18.87
CA PRO A 39 17.18 -18.46 -18.96
C PRO A 39 16.91 -17.01 -18.51
N ALA A 40 15.69 -16.48 -18.73
CA ALA A 40 15.33 -15.15 -18.25
C ALA A 40 15.26 -15.06 -16.72
N LEU A 41 14.69 -16.06 -16.06
CA LEU A 41 14.62 -16.14 -14.60
C LEU A 41 16.00 -16.39 -13.98
N GLN A 42 16.84 -17.21 -14.63
CA GLN A 42 18.22 -17.40 -14.21
C GLN A 42 19.00 -16.08 -14.28
N THR A 43 18.89 -15.34 -15.39
CA THR A 43 19.53 -14.02 -15.54
C THR A 43 19.03 -13.04 -14.48
N PHE A 44 17.70 -13.00 -14.26
CA PHE A 44 17.11 -12.16 -13.22
C PHE A 44 17.66 -12.51 -11.83
N HIS A 45 17.73 -13.79 -11.49
CA HIS A 45 18.26 -14.27 -10.21
C HIS A 45 19.74 -13.91 -10.03
N CYS A 46 20.57 -14.03 -11.08
CA CYS A 46 21.97 -13.62 -11.02
C CYS A 46 22.15 -12.12 -10.76
N LEU A 47 21.27 -11.27 -11.31
CA LEU A 47 21.36 -9.82 -11.16
C LEU A 47 20.79 -9.34 -9.83
N HIS A 48 19.63 -9.87 -9.43
CA HIS A 48 18.86 -9.37 -8.30
C HIS A 48 19.02 -10.23 -7.04
N GLY A 49 19.42 -11.50 -7.15
CA GLY A 49 19.59 -12.41 -6.02
C GLY A 49 18.27 -13.00 -5.47
N HIS A 50 17.18 -12.90 -6.23
CA HIS A 50 15.87 -13.46 -5.88
C HIS A 50 15.04 -13.75 -7.14
N PHE A 51 13.92 -14.47 -7.00
CA PHE A 51 13.02 -14.80 -8.12
C PHE A 51 11.76 -13.94 -8.19
N ALA A 52 11.51 -13.06 -7.21
CA ALA A 52 10.33 -12.20 -7.17
C ALA A 52 10.33 -11.11 -8.28
N VAL A 53 9.98 -11.52 -9.51
CA VAL A 53 9.89 -10.62 -10.68
C VAL A 53 8.56 -9.85 -10.66
N PRO A 54 8.59 -8.50 -10.63
CA PRO A 54 7.37 -7.68 -10.67
C PRO A 54 6.52 -7.96 -11.93
N LEU A 55 5.20 -7.96 -11.81
CA LEU A 55 4.28 -8.25 -12.94
C LEU A 55 4.49 -7.35 -14.17
N ARG A 56 4.89 -6.09 -13.95
CA ARG A 56 5.12 -5.10 -15.00
C ARG A 56 6.58 -5.05 -15.47
N PHE A 57 7.45 -5.90 -14.93
CA PHE A 57 8.85 -5.94 -15.32
C PHE A 57 8.98 -6.37 -16.79
N THR A 58 9.73 -5.56 -17.53
CA THR A 58 10.07 -5.80 -18.93
C THR A 58 11.59 -5.75 -19.03
N VAL A 59 12.18 -6.75 -19.67
CA VAL A 59 13.62 -6.81 -19.87
C VAL A 59 14.06 -5.58 -20.68
N PRO A 60 15.05 -4.80 -20.19
CA PRO A 60 15.54 -3.63 -20.91
C PRO A 60 16.00 -3.97 -22.33
N SER A 61 15.57 -3.19 -23.32
CA SER A 61 15.90 -3.40 -24.75
C SER A 61 16.60 -2.21 -25.40
N ILE A 62 16.67 -1.08 -24.72
CA ILE A 62 17.37 0.12 -25.19
C ILE A 62 18.84 -0.04 -24.85
N PRO A 63 19.80 0.34 -25.73
CA PRO A 63 21.23 0.30 -25.42
C PRO A 63 21.48 1.10 -24.13
N SER A 64 21.62 0.34 -23.06
CA SER A 64 21.77 0.79 -21.69
C SER A 64 22.64 -0.24 -21.01
N ARG A 65 23.37 0.18 -19.97
CA ARG A 65 24.21 -0.72 -19.18
C ARG A 65 23.41 -1.91 -18.62
N ALA A 66 22.13 -1.69 -18.33
CA ALA A 66 21.20 -2.73 -17.92
C ALA A 66 20.88 -3.72 -19.06
N ALA A 67 20.66 -3.26 -20.29
CA ALA A 67 20.39 -4.15 -21.43
C ALA A 67 21.59 -5.03 -21.80
N GLN A 68 22.82 -4.57 -21.58
CA GLN A 68 24.05 -5.36 -21.81
C GLN A 68 24.17 -6.57 -20.88
N GLN A 69 23.47 -6.56 -19.73
CA GLN A 69 23.46 -7.66 -18.78
C GLN A 69 22.48 -8.77 -19.16
N TRP A 70 21.63 -8.55 -20.18
CA TRP A 70 20.64 -9.49 -20.64
C TRP A 70 20.99 -10.02 -22.04
N PRO A 71 20.84 -11.34 -22.29
CA PRO A 71 20.91 -11.91 -23.62
C PRO A 71 19.99 -11.19 -24.62
N GLU A 72 20.46 -10.99 -25.86
CA GLU A 72 19.72 -10.25 -26.90
C GLU A 72 18.34 -10.85 -27.17
N GLU A 73 18.20 -12.18 -27.05
CA GLU A 73 16.94 -12.88 -27.27
C GLU A 73 15.87 -12.59 -26.22
N LEU A 74 16.28 -12.08 -25.05
CA LEU A 74 15.40 -11.77 -23.92
C LEU A 74 14.99 -10.31 -23.87
N GLN A 75 15.66 -9.44 -24.62
CA GLN A 75 15.41 -8.00 -24.60
C GLN A 75 13.97 -7.67 -25.04
N GLY A 76 13.30 -6.82 -24.26
CA GLY A 76 11.90 -6.44 -24.50
C GLY A 76 10.87 -7.49 -24.06
N MET A 77 11.30 -8.64 -23.52
CA MET A 77 10.38 -9.63 -22.97
C MET A 77 9.66 -9.07 -21.73
N LYS A 78 8.33 -9.18 -21.70
CA LYS A 78 7.50 -8.83 -20.53
C LYS A 78 7.51 -9.94 -19.49
N LEU A 79 8.68 -10.23 -18.92
CA LEU A 79 8.97 -11.40 -18.09
C LEU A 79 7.91 -11.63 -16.99
N GLY A 80 7.54 -10.60 -16.22
CA GLY A 80 6.54 -10.74 -15.16
C GLY A 80 5.17 -11.21 -15.67
N THR A 81 4.70 -10.69 -16.80
CA THR A 81 3.45 -11.14 -17.42
C THR A 81 3.57 -12.52 -18.06
N THR A 82 4.76 -12.87 -18.57
CA THR A 82 5.03 -14.17 -19.19
C THR A 82 4.98 -15.29 -18.15
N ILE A 83 5.57 -15.08 -16.96
CA ILE A 83 5.50 -16.03 -15.84
C ILE A 83 4.05 -16.25 -15.40
N SER A 84 3.29 -15.16 -15.17
CA SER A 84 1.88 -15.28 -14.79
C SER A 84 1.05 -16.01 -15.87
N ARG A 85 1.32 -15.77 -17.15
CA ARG A 85 0.66 -16.46 -18.26
C ARG A 85 1.06 -17.93 -18.35
N PHE A 86 2.32 -18.25 -18.06
CA PHE A 86 2.83 -19.61 -18.04
C PHE A 86 2.17 -20.45 -16.95
N LEU A 87 2.10 -19.94 -15.71
CA LEU A 87 1.44 -20.64 -14.61
C LEU A 87 -0.05 -20.89 -14.90
N LYS A 88 -0.76 -19.89 -15.44
CA LYS A 88 -2.13 -20.06 -15.93
C LYS A 88 -2.25 -21.10 -17.04
N ALA A 89 -1.28 -21.14 -17.96
CA ALA A 89 -1.26 -22.13 -19.04
C ALA A 89 -1.04 -23.54 -18.49
N CYS A 90 -0.23 -23.71 -17.45
CA CYS A 90 -0.04 -24.99 -16.75
C CYS A 90 -1.35 -25.46 -16.11
N ALA A 91 -2.04 -24.59 -15.36
CA ALA A 91 -3.31 -24.90 -14.71
C ALA A 91 -4.43 -25.27 -15.71
N LEU A 92 -4.46 -24.62 -16.89
CA LEU A 92 -5.52 -24.81 -17.89
C LEU A 92 -5.20 -25.88 -18.95
N ALA A 93 -4.00 -26.45 -18.96
CA ALA A 93 -3.61 -27.40 -20.00
C ALA A 93 -4.43 -28.71 -19.88
N LYS A 94 -5.24 -29.00 -20.91
CA LYS A 94 -6.01 -30.26 -21.01
C LYS A 94 -5.35 -31.32 -21.89
N LYS A 95 -4.64 -30.90 -22.95
CA LYS A 95 -4.01 -31.81 -23.92
C LYS A 95 -2.69 -32.39 -23.38
N PRO A 96 -2.43 -33.70 -23.53
CA PRO A 96 -1.25 -34.35 -22.97
C PRO A 96 0.06 -33.81 -23.57
N SER A 97 0.12 -33.58 -24.88
CA SER A 97 1.32 -33.01 -25.53
C SER A 97 1.68 -31.62 -25.01
N ARG A 98 0.67 -30.77 -24.78
CA ARG A 98 0.88 -29.43 -24.21
C ARG A 98 1.32 -29.50 -22.74
N ARG A 99 0.79 -30.44 -21.96
CA ARG A 99 1.22 -30.67 -20.57
C ARG A 99 2.69 -31.05 -20.54
N GLN A 100 3.10 -32.04 -21.33
CA GLN A 100 4.49 -32.49 -21.38
C GLN A 100 5.48 -31.35 -21.66
N THR A 101 5.16 -30.45 -22.60
CA THR A 101 6.02 -29.30 -22.88
C THR A 101 6.08 -28.30 -21.71
N LEU A 102 4.94 -28.00 -21.08
CA LEU A 102 4.88 -27.09 -19.93
C LEU A 102 5.56 -27.69 -18.69
N ASP A 103 5.41 -29.00 -18.48
CA ASP A 103 6.05 -29.76 -17.41
C ASP A 103 7.58 -29.78 -17.60
N GLY A 104 8.06 -29.85 -18.84
CA GLY A 104 9.48 -29.69 -19.16
C GLY A 104 10.03 -28.32 -18.73
N VAL A 105 9.31 -27.23 -19.04
CA VAL A 105 9.69 -25.89 -18.57
C VAL A 105 9.60 -25.81 -17.05
N ARG A 106 8.55 -26.36 -16.42
CA ARG A 106 8.40 -26.36 -14.96
C ARG A 106 9.52 -27.14 -14.26
N ALA A 107 9.99 -28.24 -14.85
CA ALA A 107 11.15 -28.99 -14.36
C ALA A 107 12.42 -28.13 -14.39
N GLN A 108 12.68 -27.41 -15.50
CA GLN A 108 13.80 -26.47 -15.58
C GLN A 108 13.70 -25.37 -14.51
N LEU A 109 12.51 -24.82 -14.26
CA LEU A 109 12.32 -23.82 -13.21
C LEU A 109 12.58 -24.39 -11.81
N ARG A 110 12.20 -25.65 -11.55
CA ARG A 110 12.50 -26.34 -10.29
C ARG A 110 13.99 -26.59 -10.11
N GLU A 111 14.70 -26.97 -11.17
CA GLU A 111 16.16 -27.12 -11.16
C GLU A 111 16.90 -25.81 -10.88
N LEU A 112 16.34 -24.67 -11.31
CA LEU A 112 16.84 -23.35 -10.96
C LEU A 112 16.60 -22.96 -9.49
N GLY A 113 15.83 -23.75 -8.73
CA GLY A 113 15.50 -23.47 -7.34
C GLY A 113 14.27 -22.57 -7.15
N LEU A 114 13.46 -22.35 -8.20
CA LEU A 114 12.17 -21.68 -8.03
C LEU A 114 11.22 -22.59 -7.23
N PRO A 115 10.60 -22.11 -6.14
CA PRO A 115 9.58 -22.87 -5.41
C PRO A 115 8.43 -23.30 -6.34
N ASP A 116 7.66 -24.30 -5.93
CA ASP A 116 6.50 -24.74 -6.71
C ASP A 116 5.35 -23.73 -6.59
N VAL A 117 5.38 -22.72 -7.45
CA VAL A 117 4.43 -21.60 -7.44
C VAL A 117 3.25 -21.90 -8.35
N GLU A 118 2.03 -21.82 -7.81
CA GLU A 118 0.79 -21.93 -8.59
C GLU A 118 0.26 -20.56 -9.06
N ASP A 119 0.32 -19.55 -8.18
CA ASP A 119 -0.10 -18.19 -8.48
C ASP A 119 1.04 -17.20 -8.25
N TRP A 120 1.53 -16.60 -9.34
CA TRP A 120 2.60 -15.60 -9.28
C TRP A 120 2.21 -14.37 -8.47
N LYS A 121 0.93 -13.98 -8.47
CA LYS A 121 0.47 -12.82 -7.69
C LYS A 121 0.59 -13.09 -6.21
N ARG A 122 0.20 -14.29 -5.79
CA ARG A 122 0.32 -14.75 -4.41
C ARG A 122 1.78 -14.85 -3.99
N PHE A 123 2.62 -15.42 -4.84
CA PHE A 123 4.07 -15.47 -4.59
C PHE A 123 4.67 -14.06 -4.39
N LEU A 124 4.36 -13.10 -5.25
CA LEU A 124 4.83 -11.73 -5.07
C LEU A 124 4.28 -11.06 -3.82
N TRP A 125 3.04 -11.38 -3.43
CA TRP A 125 2.45 -10.88 -2.19
C TRP A 125 3.24 -11.38 -0.97
N GLU A 126 3.53 -12.67 -0.92
CA GLU A 126 4.23 -13.35 0.18
C GLU A 126 5.73 -12.98 0.23
N GLU A 127 6.38 -12.81 -0.92
CA GLU A 127 7.83 -12.55 -1.02
C GLU A 127 8.22 -11.07 -1.09
N VAL A 128 7.28 -10.18 -1.45
CA VAL A 128 7.57 -8.74 -1.64
C VAL A 128 6.67 -7.89 -0.76
N THR A 129 5.35 -7.94 -0.94
CA THR A 129 4.45 -6.99 -0.30
C THR A 129 4.44 -7.15 1.22
N VAL A 130 4.22 -8.38 1.71
CA VAL A 130 4.13 -8.66 3.14
C VAL A 130 5.47 -8.42 3.86
N PRO A 131 6.63 -8.91 3.36
CA PRO A 131 7.93 -8.61 3.98
C PRO A 131 8.26 -7.12 4.01
N ALA A 132 7.91 -6.36 2.96
CA ALA A 132 8.09 -4.92 2.94
C ALA A 132 7.24 -4.22 4.01
N MET A 133 5.96 -4.61 4.16
CA MET A 133 5.10 -4.07 5.22
C MET A 133 5.62 -4.41 6.62
N ARG A 134 6.05 -5.67 6.85
CA ARG A 134 6.64 -6.07 8.15
C ARG A 134 7.86 -5.25 8.50
N THR A 135 8.75 -5.04 7.54
CA THR A 135 9.99 -4.27 7.74
C THR A 135 9.66 -2.82 8.06
N TYR A 136 8.75 -2.19 7.29
CA TYR A 136 8.31 -0.82 7.57
C TYR A 136 7.71 -0.70 8.97
N ARG A 137 6.80 -1.61 9.35
CA ARG A 137 6.15 -1.62 10.66
C ARG A 137 7.16 -1.81 11.78
N SER A 138 8.17 -2.67 11.60
CA SER A 138 9.22 -2.87 12.60
C SER A 138 10.05 -1.62 12.85
N MET A 139 10.20 -0.74 11.86
CA MET A 139 11.00 0.49 11.99
C MET A 139 10.17 1.69 12.47
N HIS A 140 8.91 1.79 12.05
CA HIS A 140 8.06 2.96 12.32
C HIS A 140 6.95 2.70 13.34
N GLY A 141 6.70 1.45 13.71
CA GLY A 141 5.61 1.03 14.61
C GLY A 141 4.24 0.95 13.93
N ASP A 142 4.08 1.50 12.72
CA ASP A 142 2.80 1.59 12.01
C ASP A 142 2.93 1.25 10.51
N LEU A 143 1.80 1.34 9.78
CA LEU A 143 1.73 1.19 8.32
C LEU A 143 1.17 2.46 7.64
N LEU A 144 1.47 3.63 8.22
CA LEU A 144 1.02 4.96 7.77
C LEU A 144 2.11 5.66 6.94
N MET A 145 2.75 4.91 6.04
CA MET A 145 3.76 5.44 5.13
C MET A 145 3.19 6.47 4.13
N PRO A 146 3.99 7.47 3.72
CA PRO A 146 3.64 8.34 2.61
C PRO A 146 3.41 7.57 1.31
N VAL A 147 2.50 8.03 0.45
CA VAL A 147 2.23 7.40 -0.86
C VAL A 147 3.48 7.34 -1.76
N SER A 148 4.38 8.31 -1.61
CA SER A 148 5.66 8.37 -2.33
C SER A 148 6.72 7.39 -1.80
N PHE A 149 6.48 6.75 -0.65
CA PHE A 149 7.44 5.87 -0.02
C PHE A 149 7.79 4.69 -0.92
N THR A 150 9.09 4.57 -1.20
CA THR A 150 9.69 3.49 -1.98
C THR A 150 10.79 2.86 -1.13
N VAL A 151 10.82 1.54 -1.08
CA VAL A 151 11.81 0.80 -0.31
C VAL A 151 13.23 1.16 -0.82
N PRO A 152 14.13 1.62 0.05
CA PRO A 152 15.48 1.99 -0.34
C PRO A 152 16.26 0.78 -0.87
N GLU A 153 17.06 1.02 -1.90
CA GLU A 153 17.97 0.01 -2.44
C GLU A 153 19.29 0.01 -1.66
N GLY A 154 19.86 -1.16 -1.39
CA GLY A 154 21.15 -1.28 -0.70
C GLY A 154 21.08 -1.27 0.82
N ASP A 155 19.90 -1.04 1.41
CA ASP A 155 19.69 -1.13 2.84
C ASP A 155 19.46 -2.60 3.25
N GLY A 156 20.35 -3.13 4.10
CA GLY A 156 20.31 -4.51 4.58
C GLY A 156 19.15 -4.81 5.53
N THR A 157 18.46 -3.79 6.03
CA THR A 157 17.24 -3.95 6.83
C THR A 157 16.09 -4.51 5.99
N TRP A 158 16.10 -4.21 4.70
CA TRP A 158 15.06 -4.61 3.77
C TRP A 158 15.45 -5.87 3.01
N PRO A 159 14.54 -6.86 2.90
CA PRO A 159 14.78 -8.02 2.06
C PRO A 159 15.04 -7.58 0.62
N ARG A 160 16.00 -8.22 -0.04
CA ARG A 160 16.44 -7.83 -1.39
C ARG A 160 15.33 -7.83 -2.42
N SER A 161 14.34 -8.73 -2.26
CA SER A 161 13.13 -8.81 -3.08
C SER A 161 12.24 -7.56 -3.02
N THR A 162 12.38 -6.75 -1.97
CA THR A 162 11.55 -5.57 -1.71
C THR A 162 12.18 -4.28 -2.20
N TRP A 163 13.45 -4.27 -2.60
CA TRP A 163 14.16 -3.06 -3.03
C TRP A 163 13.50 -2.38 -4.23
N GLY A 164 13.36 -1.06 -4.17
CA GLY A 164 12.67 -0.27 -5.19
C GLY A 164 11.15 -0.50 -5.25
N TYR A 165 10.59 -1.29 -4.33
CA TYR A 165 9.14 -1.51 -4.25
C TYR A 165 8.45 -0.23 -3.76
N LYS A 166 7.51 0.28 -4.56
CA LYS A 166 6.71 1.48 -4.25
C LYS A 166 5.64 1.16 -3.20
N LEU A 167 6.08 0.81 -1.99
CA LEU A 167 5.24 0.30 -0.93
C LEU A 167 4.10 1.27 -0.59
N GLY A 168 4.36 2.59 -0.54
CA GLY A 168 3.34 3.60 -0.27
C GLY A 168 2.25 3.72 -1.33
N TYR A 169 2.62 3.58 -2.59
CA TYR A 169 1.66 3.54 -3.69
C TYR A 169 0.77 2.30 -3.60
N TRP A 170 1.38 1.13 -3.33
CA TRP A 170 0.64 -0.12 -3.25
C TRP A 170 -0.27 -0.21 -2.02
N THR A 171 0.14 0.30 -0.86
CA THR A 171 -0.74 0.38 0.32
C THR A 171 -1.93 1.31 0.07
N SER A 172 -1.73 2.44 -0.61
CA SER A 172 -2.83 3.30 -1.04
C SER A 172 -3.80 2.58 -1.99
N GLU A 173 -3.27 1.83 -2.96
CA GLU A 173 -4.10 1.05 -3.88
C GLU A 173 -4.88 -0.06 -3.15
N LEU A 174 -4.27 -0.72 -2.15
CA LEU A 174 -4.96 -1.72 -1.33
C LEU A 174 -6.17 -1.15 -0.60
N ARG A 175 -6.05 0.06 -0.03
CA ARG A 175 -7.18 0.75 0.62
C ARG A 175 -8.28 1.08 -0.39
N ARG A 176 -7.91 1.54 -1.58
CA ARG A 176 -8.85 1.89 -2.65
C ARG A 176 -9.60 0.68 -3.23
N SER A 177 -9.00 -0.51 -3.17
CA SER A 177 -9.57 -1.73 -3.73
C SER A 177 -9.91 -2.78 -2.67
N GLN A 178 -10.19 -2.38 -1.43
CA GLN A 178 -10.47 -3.29 -0.31
C GLN A 178 -11.55 -4.33 -0.65
N ASP A 179 -12.59 -3.91 -1.37
CA ASP A 179 -13.72 -4.73 -1.84
C ASP A 179 -13.31 -5.86 -2.81
N LYS A 180 -12.16 -5.73 -3.47
CA LYS A 180 -11.67 -6.66 -4.50
C LYS A 180 -10.53 -7.55 -4.01
N LEU A 181 -10.13 -7.43 -2.75
CA LEU A 181 -9.01 -8.20 -2.23
C LEU A 181 -9.42 -9.65 -1.95
N PRO A 182 -8.58 -10.63 -2.34
CA PRO A 182 -8.79 -12.01 -1.98
C PRO A 182 -8.61 -12.21 -0.46
N ARG A 183 -9.31 -13.22 0.08
CA ARG A 183 -9.36 -13.49 1.53
C ARG A 183 -7.98 -13.61 2.20
N TYR A 184 -7.00 -14.22 1.53
CA TYR A 184 -5.66 -14.38 2.09
C TYR A 184 -4.95 -13.02 2.28
N GLN A 185 -5.14 -12.06 1.37
CA GLN A 185 -4.57 -10.72 1.52
C GLN A 185 -5.22 -9.97 2.68
N LEU A 186 -6.54 -10.11 2.84
CA LEU A 186 -7.25 -9.52 3.99
C LEU A 186 -6.73 -10.08 5.32
N GLN A 187 -6.54 -11.40 5.42
CA GLN A 187 -6.01 -12.06 6.61
C GLN A 187 -4.57 -11.62 6.93
N ASP A 188 -3.71 -11.52 5.92
CA ASP A 188 -2.34 -11.04 6.11
C ASP A 188 -2.33 -9.58 6.57
N LEU A 189 -3.16 -8.73 5.97
CA LEU A 189 -3.28 -7.31 6.35
C LEU A 189 -3.84 -7.13 7.76
N GLU A 190 -4.82 -7.93 8.15
CA GLU A 190 -5.36 -7.96 9.52
C GLU A 190 -4.29 -8.37 10.53
N ALA A 191 -3.53 -9.44 10.26
CA ALA A 191 -2.43 -9.87 11.11
C ALA A 191 -1.31 -8.82 11.22
N LEU A 192 -1.12 -8.00 10.19
CA LEU A 192 -0.18 -6.90 10.20
C LEU A 192 -0.69 -5.64 10.92
N GLY A 193 -1.96 -5.61 11.33
CA GLY A 193 -2.59 -4.42 11.91
C GLY A 193 -2.77 -3.29 10.89
N PHE A 194 -3.06 -3.64 9.64
CA PHE A 194 -3.21 -2.66 8.57
C PHE A 194 -4.46 -1.80 8.77
N SER A 195 -4.26 -0.48 8.86
CA SER A 195 -5.38 0.46 8.87
C SER A 195 -5.93 0.69 7.47
N TRP A 196 -7.22 0.41 7.31
CA TRP A 196 -8.00 0.72 6.12
C TRP A 196 -8.30 2.22 5.99
N ASN A 197 -8.52 2.89 7.13
CA ASN A 197 -8.72 4.33 7.21
C ASN A 197 -7.41 5.02 7.61
N ASP A 198 -6.59 5.36 6.62
CA ASP A 198 -5.30 6.06 6.84
C ASP A 198 -5.49 7.40 7.55
N ARG A 199 -6.59 8.12 7.27
CA ARG A 199 -6.88 9.43 7.86
C ARG A 199 -7.20 9.31 9.34
N GLU A 200 -8.12 8.42 9.70
CA GLU A 200 -8.50 8.17 11.10
C GLU A 200 -7.30 7.64 11.90
N ALA A 201 -6.52 6.71 11.32
CA ALA A 201 -5.33 6.22 12.01
C ALA A 201 -4.28 7.32 12.23
N ARG A 202 -4.06 8.21 11.24
CA ARG A 202 -3.19 9.39 11.43
C ARG A 202 -3.75 10.37 12.46
N TRP A 203 -5.07 10.53 12.50
CA TRP A 203 -5.73 11.38 13.50
C TRP A 203 -5.47 10.86 14.91
N ASN A 204 -5.80 9.59 15.16
CA ASN A 204 -5.66 8.96 16.46
C ASN A 204 -4.21 8.82 16.90
N ARG A 205 -3.28 8.58 15.96
CA ARG A 205 -1.85 8.38 16.28
C ARG A 205 -1.09 9.69 16.46
N PHE A 206 -1.35 10.70 15.64
CA PHE A 206 -0.56 11.94 15.62
C PHE A 206 -1.34 13.15 16.10
N PHE A 207 -2.50 13.41 15.49
CA PHE A 207 -3.21 14.66 15.73
C PHE A 207 -3.80 14.75 17.14
N ALA A 208 -4.60 13.78 17.54
CA ALA A 208 -5.30 13.82 18.82
C ALA A 208 -4.32 13.88 20.01
N PRO A 209 -3.26 13.04 20.09
CA PRO A 209 -2.29 13.13 21.17
C PRO A 209 -1.50 14.45 21.15
N ALA A 210 -1.12 14.96 19.96
CA ALA A 210 -0.40 16.22 19.86
C ALA A 210 -1.27 17.42 20.28
N MET A 211 -2.54 17.40 19.93
CA MET A 211 -3.50 18.45 20.31
C MET A 211 -3.77 18.43 21.81
N GLN A 212 -4.00 17.24 22.38
CA GLN A 212 -4.18 17.08 23.82
C GLN A 212 -2.95 17.59 24.58
N ARG A 213 -1.75 17.20 24.14
CA ARG A 213 -0.53 17.62 24.83
C ARG A 213 -0.28 19.12 24.70
N TYR A 214 -0.56 19.71 23.53
CA TYR A 214 -0.50 21.16 23.35
C TYR A 214 -1.43 21.88 24.34
N GLN A 215 -2.65 21.39 24.49
CA GLN A 215 -3.65 21.96 25.37
C GLN A 215 -3.23 21.88 26.84
N GLU A 216 -2.70 20.73 27.28
CA GLU A 216 -2.16 20.56 28.64
C GLU A 216 -1.03 21.55 28.95
N LEU A 217 -0.16 21.83 27.98
CA LEU A 217 1.01 22.70 28.15
C LEU A 217 0.67 24.19 28.07
N HIS A 218 -0.26 24.56 27.18
CA HIS A 218 -0.54 25.96 26.87
C HIS A 218 -1.90 26.44 27.40
N GLY A 219 -2.73 25.56 27.95
CA GLY A 219 -4.08 25.86 28.43
C GLY A 219 -5.03 26.36 27.34
N THR A 220 -4.67 26.18 26.05
CA THR A 220 -5.46 26.71 24.92
C THR A 220 -5.46 25.76 23.74
N SER A 221 -6.58 25.75 23.01
CA SER A 221 -6.74 25.04 21.73
C SER A 221 -6.34 25.92 20.52
N GLN A 222 -5.70 27.07 20.77
CA GLN A 222 -5.29 28.04 19.74
C GLN A 222 -3.86 27.78 19.26
N VAL A 223 -3.67 26.72 18.50
CA VAL A 223 -2.35 26.38 17.93
C VAL A 223 -1.94 27.39 16.82
N PRO A 224 -0.75 28.01 16.90
CA PRO A 224 -0.18 28.81 15.82
C PRO A 224 0.10 27.98 14.57
N GLN A 225 -0.09 28.54 13.37
CA GLN A 225 0.10 27.81 12.11
C GLN A 225 1.52 27.24 11.93
N SER A 226 2.53 27.96 12.43
CA SER A 226 3.95 27.55 12.35
C SER A 226 4.35 26.54 13.42
N PHE A 227 3.46 26.16 14.34
CA PHE A 227 3.81 25.26 15.43
C PHE A 227 4.10 23.85 14.89
N VAL A 228 5.27 23.34 15.27
CA VAL A 228 5.75 21.99 14.99
C VAL A 228 6.14 21.39 16.33
N VAL A 229 5.68 20.17 16.60
CA VAL A 229 6.05 19.44 17.80
C VAL A 229 7.58 19.31 17.83
N PRO A 230 8.25 19.71 18.93
CA PRO A 230 9.70 19.60 19.06
C PRO A 230 10.21 18.18 18.77
N CYS A 231 11.30 18.08 17.99
CA CYS A 231 11.98 16.80 17.73
C CYS A 231 13.03 16.46 18.80
N ASP A 232 13.47 17.46 19.56
CA ASP A 232 14.45 17.30 20.62
C ASP A 232 13.83 16.48 21.76
N ASP A 233 14.62 15.85 22.62
CA ASP A 233 14.18 15.08 23.81
C ASP A 233 13.52 15.99 24.88
N ASP A 234 12.60 16.84 24.44
CA ASP A 234 11.72 17.63 25.27
C ASP A 234 10.87 16.64 26.06
N PRO A 235 11.05 16.55 27.40
CA PRO A 235 10.32 15.61 28.23
C PRO A 235 8.81 15.86 28.18
N ASP A 236 8.40 17.04 27.72
CA ASP A 236 7.01 17.40 27.56
C ASP A 236 6.38 16.86 26.27
N TRP A 237 7.12 16.31 25.31
CA TRP A 237 6.53 15.79 24.08
C TRP A 237 6.85 14.31 23.86
N PRO A 238 5.84 13.47 23.52
CA PRO A 238 6.10 12.12 23.08
C PRO A 238 7.01 12.10 21.84
N ALA A 239 8.11 11.34 21.89
CA ALA A 239 9.08 11.26 20.80
C ALA A 239 8.45 10.87 19.44
N GLU A 240 7.38 10.07 19.46
CA GLU A 240 6.64 9.66 18.25
C GLU A 240 5.96 10.83 17.52
N LEU A 241 5.71 11.94 18.22
CA LEU A 241 5.08 13.15 17.67
C LEU A 241 6.12 14.16 17.17
N GLY A 242 7.41 13.93 17.42
CA GLY A 242 8.48 14.83 17.04
C GLY A 242 8.43 15.22 15.56
N GLY A 243 8.44 16.53 15.30
CA GLY A 243 8.38 17.09 13.94
C GLY A 243 6.98 17.12 13.33
N TYR A 244 5.95 16.67 14.06
CA TYR A 244 4.57 16.76 13.59
C TYR A 244 4.11 18.22 13.49
N ARG A 245 3.69 18.62 12.30
CA ARG A 245 3.25 19.99 11.99
C ARG A 245 1.81 20.24 12.45
N LEU A 246 1.58 20.16 13.76
CA LEU A 246 0.26 20.33 14.38
C LEU A 246 -0.38 21.67 13.97
N GLY A 247 0.38 22.75 13.94
CA GLY A 247 -0.10 24.08 13.54
C GLY A 247 -0.67 24.12 12.12
N GLN A 248 0.03 23.51 11.16
CA GLN A 248 -0.45 23.41 9.78
C GLN A 248 -1.72 22.56 9.71
N LYS A 249 -1.76 21.45 10.44
CA LYS A 249 -2.94 20.57 10.45
C LYS A 249 -4.16 21.30 11.02
N VAL A 250 -4.04 21.95 12.16
CA VAL A 250 -5.11 22.75 12.78
C VAL A 250 -5.58 23.86 11.84
N ASN A 251 -4.65 24.58 11.19
CA ASN A 251 -5.00 25.62 10.22
C ASN A 251 -5.80 25.06 9.03
N ASN A 252 -5.40 23.90 8.48
CA ASN A 252 -6.13 23.27 7.39
C ASN A 252 -7.55 22.86 7.80
N LEU A 253 -7.76 22.48 9.06
CA LEU A 253 -9.10 22.21 9.60
C LEU A 253 -9.92 23.50 9.74
N ARG A 254 -9.33 24.58 10.24
CA ARG A 254 -10.01 25.88 10.41
C ARG A 254 -10.44 26.50 9.08
N CYS A 255 -9.59 26.41 8.05
CA CYS A 255 -9.84 27.05 6.76
C CYS A 255 -10.70 26.21 5.82
N GLY A 256 -11.03 24.95 6.18
CA GLY A 256 -11.66 24.00 5.27
C GLY A 256 -10.76 23.70 4.08
N ASP A 257 -9.91 22.70 4.19
CA ASP A 257 -8.99 22.34 3.11
C ASP A 257 -9.77 21.91 1.85
N PRO A 258 -9.64 22.62 0.70
CA PRO A 258 -10.36 22.32 -0.54
C PRO A 258 -9.92 21.00 -1.21
N LEU A 259 -8.90 20.32 -0.69
CA LEU A 259 -8.44 18.99 -1.13
C LEU A 259 -8.99 17.84 -0.27
N THR A 260 -9.77 18.15 0.76
CA THR A 260 -10.51 17.15 1.57
C THR A 260 -11.91 17.00 1.00
N ASP A 261 -12.32 15.75 0.75
CA ASP A 261 -13.67 15.42 0.27
C ASP A 261 -14.72 15.99 1.24
N ALA A 262 -15.88 16.41 0.72
CA ALA A 262 -16.91 17.06 1.54
C ALA A 262 -17.47 16.14 2.63
N GLN A 263 -17.51 14.83 2.38
CA GLN A 263 -17.82 13.81 3.39
C GLN A 263 -16.71 13.68 4.44
N GLU A 264 -15.44 13.83 4.03
CA GLU A 264 -14.26 13.76 4.92
C GLU A 264 -14.16 14.98 5.84
N LEU A 265 -14.57 16.18 5.40
CA LEU A 265 -14.69 17.35 6.26
C LEU A 265 -15.75 17.14 7.34
N GLN A 266 -16.88 16.51 7.02
CA GLN A 266 -17.93 16.21 7.99
C GLN A 266 -17.46 15.26 9.07
N GLU A 267 -16.72 14.20 8.74
CA GLU A 267 -16.20 13.26 9.75
C GLU A 267 -15.15 13.91 10.65
N ILE A 268 -14.20 14.65 10.07
CA ILE A 268 -13.17 15.33 10.86
C ILE A 268 -13.76 16.49 11.67
N GLU A 269 -14.68 17.25 11.10
CA GLU A 269 -15.43 18.29 11.80
C GLU A 269 -16.29 17.68 12.90
N LEU A 270 -16.89 16.51 12.71
CA LEU A 270 -17.65 15.81 13.75
C LEU A 270 -16.72 15.32 14.86
N ILE A 271 -15.56 14.75 14.54
CA ILE A 271 -14.56 14.33 15.54
C ILE A 271 -14.03 15.55 16.31
N TYR A 272 -13.70 16.64 15.61
CA TYR A 272 -13.23 17.89 16.22
C TYR A 272 -14.33 18.57 17.05
N LYS A 273 -15.57 18.65 16.55
CA LYS A 273 -16.72 19.21 17.29
C LYS A 273 -17.08 18.35 18.49
N ASN A 274 -17.04 17.02 18.37
CA ASN A 274 -17.30 16.13 19.49
C ASN A 274 -16.20 16.25 20.56
N TRP A 275 -14.94 16.40 20.15
CA TRP A 275 -13.82 16.69 21.06
C TRP A 275 -13.97 18.06 21.74
N MET A 276 -14.27 19.14 20.99
CA MET A 276 -14.55 20.45 21.60
C MET A 276 -15.80 20.43 22.51
N LEU A 277 -16.84 19.65 22.16
CA LEU A 277 -18.01 19.51 23.03
C LEU A 277 -17.63 18.86 24.37
N LEU A 278 -16.79 17.83 24.35
CA LEU A 278 -16.30 17.15 25.54
C LEU A 278 -15.42 18.07 26.41
N GLU A 279 -14.68 18.99 25.80
CA GLU A 279 -13.93 20.06 26.49
C GLU A 279 -14.89 21.02 27.20
N THR A 280 -15.92 21.52 26.50
CA THR A 280 -16.93 22.41 27.08
C THR A 280 -17.78 21.78 28.18
N LEU A 281 -17.86 20.45 28.25
CA LEU A 281 -18.58 19.74 29.31
C LEU A 281 -17.73 19.56 30.57
N HIS A 282 -16.41 19.36 30.44
CA HIS A 282 -15.51 19.29 31.61
C HIS A 282 -15.37 20.64 32.34
N ASP A 283 -15.47 21.76 31.63
CA ASP A 283 -15.45 23.09 32.24
C ASP A 283 -16.71 23.39 33.10
N VAL A 284 -17.81 22.68 32.88
CA VAL A 284 -19.08 22.88 33.62
C VAL A 284 -19.12 22.10 34.93
N GLU A 285 -18.38 21.00 35.06
CA GLU A 285 -18.32 20.22 36.31
C GLU A 285 -17.27 20.76 37.30
N GLY A 286 -16.36 21.66 36.87
CA GLY A 286 -15.32 22.26 37.71
C GLY A 286 -15.67 23.58 38.39
N SER A 287 -16.82 24.20 38.09
CA SER A 287 -17.25 25.48 38.69
C SER A 287 -18.46 25.27 39.62
N GLY A 288 -18.23 24.56 40.72
CA GLY A 288 -19.21 24.31 41.77
C GLY A 288 -18.67 24.68 43.15
N ASP A 289 -18.05 25.86 43.29
CA ASP A 289 -17.77 26.44 44.61
C ASP A 289 -19.08 26.92 45.22
N LEU A 290 -19.69 26.08 46.07
CA LEU A 290 -20.66 26.51 47.05
C LEU A 290 -19.88 27.15 48.21
N ASN A 291 -19.85 28.48 48.23
CA ASN A 291 -19.55 29.23 49.45
C ASN A 291 -20.62 28.88 50.51
N GLU A 292 -20.29 27.96 51.41
CA GLU A 292 -20.88 27.94 52.75
C GLU A 292 -20.20 29.05 53.55
N GLU A 293 -20.91 30.17 53.74
CA GLU A 293 -20.53 31.19 54.71
C GLU A 293 -20.79 30.63 56.11
N ASP A 294 -19.70 30.32 56.82
CA ASP A 294 -19.70 29.97 58.24
C ASP A 294 -20.20 31.15 59.09
N GLU A 295 -21.20 30.87 59.93
CA GLU A 295 -21.59 31.68 61.07
C GLU A 295 -20.44 31.71 62.09
N GLU A 296 -19.85 32.90 62.34
CA GLU A 296 -19.11 33.16 63.59
C GLU A 296 -19.85 34.19 64.44
N ASP A 297 -20.44 33.64 65.51
CA ASP A 297 -20.89 34.27 66.75
C ASP A 297 -19.74 35.05 67.43
N SER A 298 -19.94 36.34 67.71
CA SER A 298 -19.21 37.04 68.75
C SER A 298 -20.04 38.16 69.35
N SER A 299 -20.49 37.87 70.57
CA SER A 299 -21.11 38.73 71.56
C SER A 299 -20.37 40.03 71.92
N ASP A 300 -21.18 40.98 72.41
CA ASP A 300 -20.91 42.04 73.40
C ASP A 300 -20.32 43.39 72.97
N LYS A 301 -21.18 44.42 72.97
CA LYS A 301 -21.23 45.44 74.06
C LYS A 301 -22.37 46.45 73.89
N GLU A 302 -23.18 46.60 74.93
CA GLU A 302 -24.05 47.78 75.22
C GLU A 302 -23.23 49.08 75.29
N PRO A 303 -23.90 50.24 75.10
CA PRO A 303 -24.03 51.13 76.26
C PRO A 303 -25.37 51.90 76.40
N ASP A 304 -25.65 52.23 77.67
CA ASP A 304 -26.32 53.42 78.23
C ASP A 304 -27.81 53.71 77.88
N GLN A 305 -28.72 53.41 78.80
CA GLN A 305 -29.32 54.36 79.78
C GLN A 305 -30.35 53.70 80.70
#